data_AF-A0A497V4A4-F1
#
_entry.id   AF-A0A497V4A4-F1
#
_cell.length_a   1.000
_cell.length_b   1.000
_cell.length_c   1.000
_cell.angle_alpha   90.00
_cell.angle_beta   90.00
_cell.angle_gamma   90.00
#
_symmetry.space_group_name_H-M   'P 1'
#
loop_
_entity.id
_entity.type
_entity.pdbx_description
1 polymer ?
#
loop_
_entity_poly.entity_id
_entity_poly.type
_entity_poly.pdbx_seq_one_letter_code
_entity_poly.pdbx_strand_id
1 'polypeptide(L)'
;MKKLIAGIALFGTFALASAQTITFDKTTFDYGTIKPSSDGTRFFTVTNSGDKPLILSNVKPSCGCTTPEFSQDPIMPGKSAKIKVGYNTAIPGPFNKMIEVFSNDPANNRSVIYIKGNVDANAPEPKVLTPAEQKEAAKAEKKAAKLAKKAVAK
;
A
#
# COMPACT_ATOMS: atom_id res chain seq x y z
N MET A 1 -60.34 -0.49 -25.47
CA MET A 1 -59.75 -1.15 -24.28
C MET A 1 -58.29 -1.47 -24.56
N LYS A 2 -57.41 -1.30 -23.55
CA LYS A 2 -56.03 -1.84 -23.42
C LYS A 2 -54.96 -1.09 -24.24
N LYS A 3 -54.50 0.06 -23.74
CA LYS A 3 -53.33 0.26 -22.84
C LYS A 3 -52.00 -0.12 -23.49
N LEU A 4 -51.32 0.86 -24.08
CA LEU A 4 -49.92 0.81 -24.46
C LEU A 4 -49.07 1.32 -23.29
N ILE A 5 -48.18 0.47 -22.78
CA ILE A 5 -47.31 0.73 -21.65
C ILE A 5 -46.13 1.57 -22.16
N ALA A 6 -46.04 2.82 -21.69
CA ALA A 6 -44.88 3.68 -21.91
C ALA A 6 -43.70 3.14 -21.07
N GLY A 7 -42.69 2.60 -21.76
CA GLY A 7 -41.43 2.17 -21.15
C GLY A 7 -40.56 3.39 -20.84
N ILE A 8 -40.52 3.79 -19.57
CA ILE A 8 -39.53 4.75 -19.05
C ILE A 8 -38.20 3.99 -18.96
N ALA A 9 -37.33 4.18 -19.95
CA ALA A 9 -35.93 3.80 -19.87
C ALA A 9 -35.22 4.80 -18.94
N LEU A 10 -35.11 4.43 -17.66
CA LEU A 10 -34.31 5.16 -16.68
C LEU A 10 -32.82 4.95 -17.01
N PHE A 11 -32.28 5.76 -17.93
CA PHE A 11 -30.84 5.88 -18.11
C PHE A 11 -30.28 6.59 -16.88
N GLY A 12 -30.00 5.82 -15.84
CA GLY A 12 -29.28 6.29 -14.66
C GLY A 12 -27.91 6.79 -15.09
N THR A 13 -27.70 8.09 -15.04
CA THR A 13 -26.37 8.70 -15.14
C THR A 13 -25.57 8.22 -13.94
N PHE A 14 -24.72 7.21 -14.15
CA PHE A 14 -23.64 6.90 -13.21
C PHE A 14 -22.70 8.10 -13.23
N ALA A 15 -22.93 9.05 -12.32
CA ALA A 15 -21.98 10.10 -12.03
C ALA A 15 -20.71 9.42 -11.51
N LEU A 16 -19.65 9.44 -12.31
CA LEU A 16 -18.30 9.15 -11.84
C LEU A 16 -17.98 10.23 -10.79
N ALA A 17 -18.17 9.89 -9.52
CA ALA A 17 -17.85 10.78 -8.42
C ALA A 17 -16.35 11.12 -8.48
N SER A 18 -16.04 12.40 -8.75
CA SER A 18 -14.69 12.96 -8.69
C SER A 18 -14.23 12.98 -7.23
N ALA A 19 -13.28 12.12 -6.88
CA ALA A 19 -12.72 11.99 -5.55
C ALA A 19 -11.29 11.43 -5.61
N GLN A 20 -10.52 11.70 -4.56
CA GLN A 20 -9.27 11.02 -4.26
C GLN A 20 -9.57 9.58 -3.81
N THR A 21 -8.79 8.63 -4.32
CA THR A 21 -9.00 7.20 -4.03
C THR A 21 -7.68 6.57 -3.68
N ILE A 22 -7.59 5.99 -2.48
CA ILE A 22 -6.39 5.30 -2.01
C ILE A 22 -6.36 3.85 -2.51
N THR A 23 -5.23 3.42 -3.04
CA THR A 23 -4.95 2.03 -3.40
C THR A 23 -3.55 1.63 -2.95
N PHE A 24 -3.33 0.34 -2.72
CA PHE A 24 -2.04 -0.20 -2.30
C PHE A 24 -1.58 -1.27 -3.29
N ASP A 25 -0.26 -1.37 -3.50
CA ASP A 25 0.32 -2.49 -4.27
C ASP A 25 0.08 -3.85 -3.60
N LYS A 26 0.03 -3.85 -2.27
CA LYS A 26 -0.31 -4.98 -1.40
C LYS A 26 -0.84 -4.46 -0.07
N THR A 27 -1.68 -5.24 0.57
CA THR A 27 -2.17 -4.94 1.92
C THR A 27 -1.52 -5.80 2.99
N THR A 28 -0.74 -6.81 2.60
CA THR A 28 -0.02 -7.68 3.54
C THR A 28 1.40 -7.92 3.05
N PHE A 29 2.38 -7.82 3.95
CA PHE A 29 3.73 -8.30 3.73
C PHE A 29 4.03 -9.48 4.67
N ASP A 30 4.44 -10.62 4.11
CA ASP A 30 4.89 -11.78 4.87
C ASP A 30 6.43 -11.86 4.84
N TYR A 31 7.05 -11.80 6.02
CA TYR A 31 8.49 -11.94 6.18
C TYR A 31 8.93 -13.40 6.06
N GLY A 32 8.00 -14.35 6.17
CA GLY A 32 8.30 -15.75 6.40
C GLY A 32 8.94 -15.93 7.77
N THR A 33 9.93 -16.82 7.86
CA THR A 33 10.74 -17.01 9.05
C THR A 33 12.06 -16.27 8.90
N ILE A 34 12.36 -15.37 9.83
CA ILE A 34 13.55 -14.50 9.80
C ILE A 34 14.39 -14.68 11.08
N LYS A 35 15.71 -14.44 10.97
CA LYS A 35 16.60 -14.46 12.12
C LYS A 35 16.32 -13.29 13.08
N PRO A 36 16.60 -13.46 14.39
CA PRO A 36 16.59 -12.34 15.33
C PRO A 36 17.51 -11.20 14.89
N SER A 37 17.09 -9.96 15.16
CA SER A 37 17.84 -8.73 14.84
C SER A 37 18.19 -8.54 13.34
N SER A 38 17.48 -9.22 12.45
CA SER A 38 17.55 -8.99 11.00
C SER A 38 16.80 -7.72 10.57
N ASP A 39 16.95 -7.31 9.31
CA ASP A 39 16.26 -6.12 8.79
C ASP A 39 14.73 -6.32 8.73
N GLY A 40 14.05 -5.63 9.65
CA GLY A 40 12.60 -5.56 9.76
C GLY A 40 11.94 -4.51 8.85
N THR A 41 12.65 -3.88 7.92
CA THR A 41 12.12 -2.78 7.10
C THR A 41 11.39 -3.29 5.87
N ARG A 42 10.15 -2.84 5.66
CA ARG A 42 9.37 -3.13 4.44
C ARG A 42 8.68 -1.88 3.91
N PHE A 43 8.33 -1.92 2.62
CA PHE A 43 7.67 -0.81 1.93
C PHE A 43 6.33 -1.24 1.34
N PHE A 44 5.34 -0.38 1.56
CA PHE A 44 4.05 -0.41 0.90
C PHE A 44 3.97 0.78 -0.05
N THR A 45 3.51 0.55 -1.27
CA THR A 45 3.31 1.61 -2.25
C THR A 45 1.85 2.02 -2.22
N VAL A 46 1.61 3.27 -1.84
CA VAL A 46 0.29 3.89 -1.90
C VAL A 46 0.16 4.62 -3.22
N THR A 47 -0.96 4.43 -3.91
CA THR A 47 -1.26 5.10 -5.18
C THR A 47 -2.59 5.82 -5.07
N ASN A 48 -2.63 7.06 -5.57
CA ASN A 48 -3.87 7.78 -5.76
C ASN A 48 -4.47 7.39 -7.12
N SER A 49 -5.49 6.54 -7.11
CA SER A 49 -6.22 6.14 -8.32
C SER A 49 -7.42 7.03 -8.63
N GLY A 50 -7.63 8.07 -7.82
CA GLY A 50 -8.67 9.08 -8.00
C GLY A 50 -8.19 10.26 -8.85
N ASP A 51 -8.99 11.32 -8.86
CA ASP A 51 -8.77 12.53 -9.69
C ASP A 51 -8.55 13.82 -8.88
N LYS A 52 -8.58 13.74 -7.54
CA LYS A 52 -8.19 14.81 -6.61
C LYS A 52 -6.95 14.42 -5.80
N PRO A 53 -6.18 15.36 -5.23
CA PRO A 53 -5.02 15.03 -4.39
C PRO A 53 -5.38 14.19 -3.15
N LEU A 54 -4.62 13.10 -2.94
CA LEU A 54 -4.74 12.22 -1.78
C LEU A 54 -3.69 12.62 -0.74
N ILE A 55 -4.09 12.73 0.53
CA ILE A 55 -3.21 13.07 1.65
C ILE A 55 -3.32 11.97 2.69
N LEU A 56 -2.16 11.48 3.15
CA LEU A 56 -2.09 10.56 4.28
C LEU A 56 -1.97 11.40 5.56
N SER A 57 -3.03 11.41 6.37
CA SER A 57 -3.06 12.21 7.60
C SER A 57 -2.30 11.54 8.72
N ASN A 58 -2.34 10.21 8.80
CA ASN A 58 -1.64 9.43 9.82
C ASN A 58 -1.39 7.98 9.38
N VAL A 59 -0.32 7.37 9.87
CA VAL A 59 -0.07 5.93 9.76
C VAL A 59 0.26 5.41 11.15
N LYS A 60 -0.62 4.57 11.70
CA LYS A 60 -0.57 4.15 13.11
C LYS A 60 -0.44 2.64 13.24
N PRO A 61 0.62 2.12 13.88
CA PRO A 61 0.74 0.70 14.20
C PRO A 61 -0.11 0.33 15.43
N SER A 62 -0.49 -0.94 15.55
CA SER A 62 -1.20 -1.45 16.73
C SER A 62 -0.33 -1.61 17.99
N CYS A 63 1.00 -1.71 17.83
CA CYS A 63 1.98 -1.85 18.91
C CYS A 63 3.17 -0.89 18.70
N GLY A 64 3.90 -0.55 19.77
CA GLY A 64 5.19 0.15 19.67
C GLY A 64 6.34 -0.67 19.06
N CYS A 65 6.08 -1.94 18.74
CA CYS A 65 7.02 -2.84 18.08
C CYS A 65 7.12 -2.65 16.55
N THR A 66 6.37 -1.70 16.01
CA THR A 66 6.33 -1.36 14.59
C THR A 66 6.43 0.16 14.45
N THR A 67 7.24 0.63 13.51
CA THR A 67 7.50 2.06 13.30
C THR A 67 7.25 2.42 11.84
N PRO A 68 6.20 3.20 11.53
CA PRO A 68 5.97 3.70 10.19
C PRO A 68 6.73 5.01 9.92
N GLU A 69 7.18 5.18 8.68
CA GLU A 69 7.64 6.46 8.13
C GLU A 69 6.89 6.70 6.79
N PHE A 70 6.33 7.89 6.61
CA PHE A 70 5.53 8.26 5.44
C PHE A 70 5.62 9.77 5.21
N SER A 71 5.33 10.23 3.99
CA SER A 71 5.18 11.66 3.69
C SER A 71 3.73 12.10 3.84
N GLN A 72 3.53 13.32 4.36
CA GLN A 72 2.24 14.01 4.38
C GLN A 72 2.02 14.87 3.13
N ASP A 73 2.98 14.89 2.20
CA ASP A 73 2.83 15.60 0.93
C ASP A 73 1.64 15.04 0.13
N PRO A 74 0.89 15.89 -0.59
CA PRO A 74 -0.19 15.43 -1.46
C PRO A 74 0.30 14.47 -2.55
N ILE A 75 -0.31 13.29 -2.60
CA ILE A 75 -0.15 12.32 -3.69
C ILE A 75 -1.12 12.73 -4.80
N MET A 76 -0.60 13.36 -5.84
CA MET A 76 -1.39 13.81 -6.99
C MET A 76 -2.05 12.63 -7.74
N PRO A 77 -3.13 12.86 -8.51
CA PRO A 77 -3.79 11.82 -9.31
C PRO A 77 -2.81 10.98 -10.15
N GLY A 78 -2.95 9.65 -10.07
CA GLY A 78 -2.10 8.69 -10.76
C GLY A 78 -0.67 8.58 -10.21
N LYS A 79 -0.34 9.27 -9.10
CA LYS A 79 0.96 9.19 -8.44
C LYS A 79 0.97 8.19 -7.31
N SER A 80 2.17 7.82 -6.91
CA SER A 80 2.42 6.93 -5.80
C SER A 80 3.44 7.49 -4.82
N ALA A 81 3.32 7.08 -3.56
CA ALA A 81 4.26 7.33 -2.48
C ALA A 81 4.57 6.01 -1.75
N LYS A 82 5.66 5.97 -0.97
CA LYS A 82 6.02 4.81 -0.15
C LYS A 82 5.67 5.07 1.32
N ILE A 83 5.09 4.07 1.98
CA ILE A 83 5.06 3.93 3.44
C ILE A 83 6.13 2.91 3.81
N LYS A 84 7.14 3.33 4.58
CA LYS A 84 8.13 2.44 5.17
C LYS A 84 7.59 1.95 6.51
N VAL A 85 7.71 0.66 6.77
CA VAL A 85 7.28 0.01 8.02
C VAL A 85 8.46 -0.78 8.55
N GLY A 86 9.00 -0.40 9.71
CA GLY A 86 10.00 -1.16 10.45
C GLY A 86 9.36 -2.02 11.53
N TYR A 87 9.74 -3.29 11.62
CA TYR A 87 9.38 -4.18 12.74
C TYR A 87 10.60 -4.46 13.63
N ASN A 88 10.40 -4.49 14.94
CA ASN A 88 11.44 -4.92 15.87
C ASN A 88 11.62 -6.45 15.83
N THR A 89 12.60 -6.89 15.05
CA THR A 89 12.96 -8.31 14.85
C THR A 89 13.76 -8.90 16.02
N ALA A 90 14.01 -8.15 17.10
CA ALA A 90 14.61 -8.71 18.31
C ALA A 90 13.61 -9.50 19.15
N ILE A 91 12.31 -9.41 18.86
CA ILE A 91 11.23 -10.10 19.58
C ILE A 91 11.02 -11.48 18.94
N PRO A 92 11.35 -12.60 19.62
CA PRO A 92 11.18 -13.94 19.07
C PRO A 92 9.71 -14.34 18.93
N GLY A 93 9.44 -15.25 18.01
CA GLY A 93 8.14 -15.89 17.80
C GLY A 93 7.29 -15.30 16.66
N PRO A 94 6.08 -15.84 16.48
CA PRO A 94 5.19 -15.43 15.40
C PRO A 94 4.62 -14.03 15.66
N PHE A 95 4.47 -13.26 14.59
CA PHE A 95 3.85 -11.94 14.64
C PHE A 95 2.87 -11.74 13.49
N ASN A 96 1.81 -11.00 13.77
CA ASN A 96 0.89 -10.43 12.80
C ASN A 96 0.48 -9.05 13.33
N LYS A 97 0.94 -7.99 12.68
CA LYS A 97 0.75 -6.61 13.14
C LYS A 97 -0.07 -5.85 12.11
N MET A 98 -1.05 -5.12 12.64
CA MET A 98 -1.94 -4.26 11.91
C MET A 98 -1.39 -2.83 11.93
N ILE A 99 -1.42 -2.16 10.79
CA ILE A 99 -1.09 -0.74 10.65
C ILE A 99 -2.26 -0.06 9.95
N GLU A 100 -2.83 0.94 10.62
CA GLU A 100 -3.92 1.77 10.12
C GLU A 100 -3.34 2.93 9.31
N VAL A 101 -3.86 3.15 8.11
CA VAL A 101 -3.50 4.27 7.23
C VAL A 101 -4.72 5.17 7.10
N PHE A 102 -4.62 6.38 7.63
CA PHE A 102 -5.68 7.39 7.57
C PHE A 102 -5.43 8.33 6.40
N SER A 103 -6.48 8.61 5.64
CA SER A 103 -6.41 9.48 4.46
C SER A 103 -7.65 10.34 4.32
N ASN A 104 -7.60 11.30 3.39
CA ASN A 104 -8.77 12.08 3.00
C ASN A 104 -9.67 11.36 1.98
N ASP A 105 -9.43 10.09 1.59
CA ASP A 105 -10.36 9.32 0.75
C ASP A 105 -11.76 9.25 1.41
N PRO A 106 -12.84 9.75 0.75
CA PRO A 106 -14.17 9.78 1.36
C PRO A 106 -14.79 8.39 1.56
N ALA A 107 -14.39 7.40 0.77
CA ALA A 107 -14.86 6.02 0.89
C ALA A 107 -13.96 5.19 1.82
N ASN A 108 -12.65 5.47 1.82
CA ASN A 108 -11.65 4.70 2.56
C ASN A 108 -10.76 5.59 3.45
N ASN A 109 -11.40 6.45 4.27
CA ASN A 109 -10.69 7.37 5.17
C ASN A 109 -9.79 6.65 6.20
N ARG A 110 -10.05 5.36 6.44
CA ARG A 110 -9.23 4.44 7.22
C ARG A 110 -9.03 3.14 6.43
N SER A 111 -7.82 2.96 5.94
CA SER A 111 -7.33 1.72 5.33
C SER A 111 -6.45 0.94 6.30
N VAL A 112 -6.25 -0.36 6.04
CA VAL A 112 -5.43 -1.22 6.90
C VAL A 112 -4.44 -2.03 6.06
N ILE A 113 -3.18 -2.04 6.50
CA ILE A 113 -2.12 -2.91 5.98
C ILE A 113 -1.56 -3.78 7.11
N TYR A 114 -0.98 -4.92 6.75
CA TYR A 114 -0.49 -5.92 7.68
C TYR A 114 0.97 -6.29 7.40
N ILE A 115 1.69 -6.59 8.47
CA ILE A 115 2.96 -7.31 8.42
C ILE A 115 2.84 -8.59 9.24
N LYS A 116 3.38 -9.70 8.73
CA LYS A 116 3.37 -10.97 9.45
C LYS A 116 4.65 -11.77 9.22
N GLY A 117 4.95 -12.70 10.13
CA GLY A 117 6.09 -13.59 10.01
C GLY A 117 6.39 -14.32 11.31
N ASN A 118 7.58 -14.89 11.41
CA ASN A 118 8.09 -15.56 12.59
C ASN A 118 9.57 -15.20 12.79
N VAL A 119 9.94 -14.76 13.99
CA VAL A 119 11.35 -14.56 14.35
C VAL A 119 11.86 -15.82 15.03
N ASP A 120 12.79 -16.52 14.39
CA ASP A 120 13.31 -17.81 14.86
C ASP A 120 14.83 -17.86 14.75
N ALA A 121 15.50 -18.30 15.82
CA ALA A 121 16.95 -18.49 15.82
C ALA A 121 17.41 -19.55 14.81
N ASN A 122 16.53 -20.50 14.45
CA ASN A 122 16.75 -21.54 13.46
C ASN A 122 16.29 -21.15 12.05
N ALA A 123 15.90 -19.89 11.83
CA ALA A 123 15.48 -19.44 10.50
C ALA A 123 16.57 -19.78 9.48
N PRO A 124 16.20 -20.24 8.26
CA PRO A 124 17.16 -20.40 7.18
C PRO A 124 17.86 -19.06 6.94
N GLU A 125 19.13 -19.09 6.55
CA GLU A 125 19.80 -17.87 6.12
C GLU A 125 18.95 -17.18 5.05
N PRO A 126 18.84 -15.84 5.07
CA PRO A 126 18.11 -15.11 4.05
C PRO A 126 18.59 -15.61 2.69
N LYS A 127 17.68 -16.15 1.86
CA LYS A 127 18.04 -16.51 0.48
C LYS A 127 18.62 -15.25 -0.14
N VAL A 128 19.94 -15.26 -0.39
CA VAL A 128 20.61 -14.20 -1.12
C VAL A 128 19.89 -14.12 -2.44
N LEU A 129 19.14 -13.04 -2.67
CA LEU A 129 18.43 -12.84 -3.93
C LEU A 129 19.46 -13.07 -5.04
N THR A 130 19.15 -13.98 -5.94
CA THR A 130 20.04 -14.25 -7.05
C THR A 130 20.28 -12.94 -7.83
N PRO A 131 21.42 -12.78 -8.51
CA PRO A 131 21.65 -11.60 -9.35
C PRO A 131 20.53 -11.32 -10.36
N ALA A 132 19.73 -12.34 -10.73
CA ALA A 132 18.53 -12.20 -11.55
C ALA A 132 17.36 -11.56 -10.79
N GLU A 133 17.05 -12.03 -9.58
CA GLU A 133 15.99 -11.47 -8.73
C GLU A 133 16.31 -10.05 -8.24
N GLN A 134 17.59 -9.76 -7.97
CA GLN A 134 18.05 -8.40 -7.66
C GLN A 134 17.88 -7.46 -8.86
N LYS A 135 18.18 -7.94 -10.09
CA LYS A 135 17.95 -7.18 -11.32
C LYS A 135 16.47 -6.95 -11.58
N GLU A 136 15.62 -7.91 -11.25
CA GLU A 136 14.17 -7.79 -11.42
C GLU A 136 13.56 -6.81 -10.41
N ALA A 137 13.93 -6.90 -9.13
CA ALA A 137 13.54 -5.93 -8.11
C ALA A 137 14.03 -4.50 -8.45
N ALA A 138 15.31 -4.36 -8.86
CA ALA A 138 15.86 -3.07 -9.28
C ALA A 138 15.21 -2.54 -10.56
N LYS A 139 14.80 -3.41 -11.49
CA LYS A 139 14.08 -3.02 -12.72
C LYS A 139 12.64 -2.61 -12.41
N ALA A 140 11.98 -3.27 -11.47
CA ALA A 140 10.65 -2.87 -10.99
C ALA A 140 10.69 -1.50 -10.31
N GLU A 141 11.70 -1.24 -9.46
CA GLU A 141 11.91 0.07 -8.84
C GLU A 141 12.25 1.16 -9.86
N LYS A 142 13.15 0.88 -10.81
CA LYS A 142 13.49 1.84 -11.89
C LYS A 142 12.31 2.10 -12.83
N LYS A 143 11.49 1.09 -13.11
CA LYS A 143 10.27 1.24 -13.92
C LYS A 143 9.25 2.10 -13.17
N ALA A 144 9.03 1.85 -11.88
CA ALA A 144 8.16 2.67 -11.03
C ALA A 144 8.66 4.13 -10.96
N ALA A 145 9.96 4.35 -10.75
CA ALA A 145 10.56 5.68 -10.73
C ALA A 145 10.47 6.41 -12.08
N LYS A 146 10.63 5.69 -13.20
CA LYS A 146 10.51 6.27 -14.56
C LYS A 146 9.07 6.61 -14.90
N LEU A 147 8.10 5.79 -14.50
CA LEU A 147 6.67 6.06 -14.67
C LEU A 147 6.23 7.26 -13.82
N ALA A 148 6.71 7.35 -12.58
CA ALA A 148 6.47 8.50 -11.70
C ALA A 148 6.99 9.80 -12.33
N LYS A 149 8.23 9.81 -12.85
CA LYS A 149 8.84 10.98 -13.51
C LYS A 149 8.14 11.37 -14.82
N LYS A 150 7.78 10.41 -15.67
CA LYS A 150 7.11 10.70 -16.95
C LYS A 150 5.74 11.35 -16.76
N ALA A 151 5.03 11.00 -15.69
CA ALA A 151 3.74 11.61 -15.40
C ALA A 151 3.85 13.00 -14.73
N VAL A 152 5.05 13.46 -14.30
CA VAL A 152 5.25 14.81 -13.72
C VAL A 152 5.64 15.82 -14.80
N ALA A 153 6.17 15.35 -15.93
CA ALA A 153 6.65 16.18 -17.04
C ALA A 153 5.60 16.46 -18.14
N LYS A 154 4.32 16.22 -17.87
CA LYS A 154 3.18 16.54 -18.75
C LYS A 154 2.13 17.25 -17.92
#